data_AF-A0A923G046-F1
#
_entry.id   AF-A0A923G046-F1
#
_cell.length_a   1.000
_cell.length_b   1.000
_cell.length_c   1.000
_cell.angle_alpha   90.00
_cell.angle_beta   90.00
_cell.angle_gamma   90.00
#
_symmetry.space_group_name_H-M   'P 1'
#
loop_
_entity.id
_entity.type
_entity.pdbx_description
1 polymer ?
#
loop_
_entity_poly.entity_id
_entity_poly.type
_entity_poly.pdbx_seq_one_letter_code
_entity_poly.pdbx_strand_id
1 'polypeptide(L)'
;MLSQRRCTTELRHTLRQLLAHDISNPEDDPHLSGVLFFCATDEQTRQLVERIELLASEAFFDPSGRAIRERMRAAAVDGVRIKQKRKAPQDETVIRIALPEKGYITVSTARF
;
A
#
# COMPACT_ATOMS: atom_id res chain seq x y z
N MET A 1 -16.91 -5.14 8.92
CA MET A 1 -15.91 -4.07 9.06
C MET A 1 -14.93 -4.45 10.16
N LEU A 2 -13.66 -4.65 9.84
CA LEU A 2 -12.61 -4.84 10.84
C LEU A 2 -12.49 -3.56 11.69
N SER A 3 -12.18 -3.71 12.99
CA SER A 3 -11.88 -2.54 13.83
C SER A 3 -10.63 -1.85 13.27
N GLN A 4 -10.63 -0.52 13.18
CA GLN A 4 -9.54 0.30 12.65
C GLN A 4 -8.14 -0.07 13.20
N ARG A 5 -8.06 -0.40 14.50
CA ARG A 5 -6.80 -0.86 15.14
C ARG A 5 -6.34 -2.21 14.59
N ARG A 6 -7.27 -3.09 14.22
CA ARG A 6 -6.95 -4.37 13.57
C ARG A 6 -6.42 -4.15 12.16
N CYS A 7 -7.05 -3.29 11.33
CA CYS A 7 -6.54 -3.00 9.98
C CYS A 7 -5.11 -2.45 10.01
N THR A 8 -4.79 -1.54 10.93
CA THR A 8 -3.43 -0.99 11.05
C THR A 8 -2.42 -2.03 11.53
N THR A 9 -2.82 -2.91 12.45
CA THR A 9 -1.94 -3.98 12.97
C THR A 9 -1.65 -5.03 11.90
N GLU A 10 -2.69 -5.46 11.18
CA GLU A 10 -2.57 -6.39 10.06
C GLU A 10 -1.75 -5.78 8.94
N LEU A 11 -1.98 -4.51 8.57
CA LEU A 11 -1.19 -3.84 7.53
C LEU A 11 0.30 -3.83 7.87
N ARG A 12 0.64 -3.52 9.13
CA ARG A 12 2.04 -3.58 9.59
C ARG A 12 2.61 -4.98 9.57
N HIS A 13 1.81 -6.00 9.87
CA HIS A 13 2.23 -7.39 9.79
C HIS A 13 2.52 -7.79 8.34
N THR A 14 1.58 -7.53 7.43
CA THR A 14 1.71 -7.86 6.01
C THR A 14 2.85 -7.10 5.33
N LEU A 15 3.06 -5.82 5.68
CA LEU A 15 4.23 -5.05 5.20
C LEU A 15 5.55 -5.73 5.61
N ARG A 16 5.66 -6.21 6.86
CA ARG A 16 6.87 -6.93 7.30
C ARG A 16 7.04 -8.26 6.57
N GLN A 17 5.96 -8.98 6.31
CA GLN A 17 6.00 -10.22 5.52
C GLN A 17 6.52 -9.94 4.10
N LEU A 18 6.01 -8.91 3.44
CA LEU A 18 6.47 -8.52 2.10
C LEU A 18 7.95 -8.07 2.09
N LEU A 19 8.41 -7.36 3.12
CA LEU A 19 9.81 -6.96 3.24
C LEU A 19 10.76 -8.15 3.46
N ALA A 20 10.32 -9.15 4.22
CA ALA A 20 11.07 -10.37 4.47
C ALA A 20 11.02 -11.36 3.30
N HIS A 21 10.07 -11.16 2.37
CA HIS A 21 9.91 -12.00 1.19
C HIS A 21 10.86 -11.58 0.06
N ASP A 22 11.37 -12.57 -0.67
CA ASP A 22 12.09 -12.34 -1.91
C ASP A 22 11.07 -12.12 -3.02
N ILE A 23 10.90 -10.86 -3.43
CA ILE A 23 9.83 -10.46 -4.34
C ILE A 23 10.21 -10.93 -5.75
N SER A 24 9.38 -11.79 -6.35
CA SER A 24 9.52 -12.12 -7.77
C SER A 24 9.10 -10.93 -8.62
N ASN A 25 10.07 -10.23 -9.20
CA ASN A 25 9.84 -9.09 -10.10
C ASN A 25 10.70 -9.22 -11.37
N PRO A 26 10.39 -10.17 -12.26
CA PRO A 26 11.23 -10.46 -13.44
C PRO A 26 11.35 -9.28 -14.41
N GLU A 27 10.35 -8.39 -14.42
CA GLU A 27 10.31 -7.21 -15.29
C GLU A 27 10.91 -5.95 -14.64
N ASP A 28 11.43 -6.06 -13.41
CA ASP A 28 11.96 -4.94 -12.62
C ASP A 28 10.99 -3.74 -12.53
N ASP A 29 9.67 -4.01 -12.49
CA ASP A 29 8.65 -2.96 -12.39
C ASP A 29 8.69 -2.35 -10.98
N PRO A 30 9.01 -1.06 -10.81
CA PRO A 30 9.03 -0.46 -9.49
C PRO A 30 7.62 -0.29 -8.90
N HIS A 31 6.55 -0.39 -9.70
CA HIS A 31 5.15 -0.29 -9.28
C HIS A 31 4.54 -1.67 -9.00
N LEU A 32 4.64 -2.11 -7.75
CA LEU A 32 4.27 -3.47 -7.32
C LEU A 32 2.76 -3.74 -7.27
N SER A 33 1.91 -2.73 -7.46
CA SER A 33 0.46 -2.94 -7.67
C SER A 33 0.02 -2.68 -9.10
N GLY A 34 0.96 -2.78 -10.04
CA GLY A 34 0.69 -2.59 -11.46
C GLY A 34 0.10 -3.86 -12.06
N VAL A 35 -0.78 -3.72 -13.04
CA VAL A 35 -1.34 -4.87 -13.77
C VAL A 35 -0.22 -5.74 -14.38
N LEU A 36 0.82 -5.11 -14.95
CA LEU A 36 1.95 -5.82 -15.52
C LEU A 36 2.74 -6.60 -14.47
N PHE A 37 2.98 -5.99 -13.31
CA PHE A 37 3.61 -6.67 -12.18
C PHE A 37 2.81 -7.90 -11.72
N PHE A 38 1.49 -7.79 -11.56
CA PHE A 38 0.64 -8.92 -11.16
C PHE A 38 0.59 -10.07 -12.18
N CYS A 39 0.83 -9.79 -13.46
CA CYS A 39 0.92 -10.83 -14.49
C CYS A 39 2.22 -11.63 -14.44
N ALA A 40 3.30 -11.06 -13.91
CA ALA A 40 4.64 -11.64 -13.98
C ALA A 40 5.20 -12.10 -12.63
N THR A 41 4.63 -11.61 -11.52
CA THR A 41 5.05 -11.95 -10.16
C THR A 41 4.53 -13.33 -9.71
N ASP A 42 5.06 -13.83 -8.60
CA ASP A 42 4.60 -15.07 -7.98
C ASP A 42 3.33 -14.87 -7.14
N GLU A 43 2.63 -15.97 -6.86
CA GLU A 43 1.36 -15.95 -6.13
C GLU A 43 1.48 -15.33 -4.74
N GLN A 44 2.57 -15.63 -4.01
CA GLN A 44 2.75 -15.16 -2.64
C GLN A 44 2.96 -13.65 -2.60
N THR A 45 3.83 -13.13 -3.48
CA THR A 45 4.01 -11.69 -3.66
C THR A 45 2.70 -11.01 -4.02
N ARG A 46 1.95 -11.55 -4.98
CA ARG A 46 0.65 -11.01 -5.40
C ARG A 46 -0.31 -10.90 -4.22
N GLN A 47 -0.50 -11.99 -3.47
CA GLN A 47 -1.41 -12.02 -2.31
C GLN A 47 -1.01 -11.02 -1.22
N LEU A 48 0.29 -10.87 -0.96
CA LEU A 48 0.79 -9.89 0.01
C LEU A 48 0.50 -8.45 -0.44
N VAL A 49 0.74 -8.13 -1.72
CA VAL A 49 0.46 -6.80 -2.26
C VAL A 49 -1.04 -6.51 -2.24
N GLU A 50 -1.88 -7.41 -2.75
CA GLU A 50 -3.34 -7.24 -2.74
C GLU A 50 -3.87 -7.03 -1.32
N ARG A 51 -3.34 -7.79 -0.35
CA ARG A 51 -3.72 -7.65 1.06
C ARG A 51 -3.30 -6.28 1.62
N ILE A 52 -2.11 -5.79 1.26
CA ILE A 52 -1.65 -4.45 1.65
C ILE A 52 -2.56 -3.38 1.04
N GLU A 53 -2.93 -3.50 -0.24
CA GLU A 53 -3.81 -2.52 -0.90
C GLU A 53 -5.18 -2.44 -0.24
N LEU A 54 -5.79 -3.59 0.05
CA LEU A 54 -7.07 -3.66 0.75
C LEU A 54 -6.99 -3.00 2.13
N LEU A 55 -6.03 -3.43 2.96
CA LEU A 55 -5.87 -2.92 4.32
C LEU A 55 -5.51 -1.42 4.36
N ALA A 56 -4.68 -0.96 3.43
CA ALA A 56 -4.31 0.45 3.32
C ALA A 56 -5.48 1.30 2.86
N SER A 57 -6.33 0.80 1.95
CA SER A 57 -7.54 1.49 1.50
C SER A 57 -8.54 1.66 2.65
N GLU A 58 -8.76 0.62 3.45
CA GLU A 58 -9.61 0.72 4.65
C GLU A 58 -9.00 1.61 5.75
N ALA A 59 -7.68 1.59 5.90
CA ALA A 59 -7.02 2.30 6.98
C ALA A 59 -6.84 3.79 6.67
N PHE A 60 -6.41 4.16 5.47
CA PHE A 60 -5.84 5.48 5.23
C PHE A 60 -6.83 6.54 4.76
N PHE A 61 -8.03 6.17 4.34
CA PHE A 61 -9.01 7.11 3.84
C PHE A 61 -10.15 7.31 4.85
N ASP A 62 -10.63 8.55 4.95
CA ASP A 62 -11.90 8.84 5.61
C ASP A 62 -13.07 8.64 4.63
N PRO A 63 -14.33 8.70 5.08
CA PRO A 63 -15.49 8.52 4.20
C PRO A 63 -15.60 9.52 3.04
N SER A 64 -14.90 10.65 3.09
CA SER A 64 -14.83 11.65 2.00
C SER A 64 -13.66 11.41 1.04
N GLY A 65 -12.92 10.32 1.22
CA GLY A 65 -11.75 9.98 0.41
C GLY A 65 -10.50 10.80 0.75
N ARG A 66 -10.44 11.46 1.91
CA ARG A 66 -9.25 12.21 2.34
C ARG A 66 -8.29 11.31 3.11
N ALA A 67 -6.99 11.58 2.95
CA ALA A 67 -5.95 10.85 3.66
C ALA A 67 -5.93 11.19 5.16
N ILE A 68 -6.00 10.16 6.01
CA ILE A 68 -5.88 10.25 7.46
C ILE A 68 -4.41 10.11 7.85
N ARG A 69 -3.71 11.24 7.93
CA ARG A 69 -2.25 11.30 8.15
C ARG A 69 -1.78 10.58 9.41
N GLU A 70 -2.56 10.61 10.48
CA GLU A 70 -2.22 9.94 11.74
C GLU A 70 -2.16 8.41 11.57
N ARG A 71 -3.10 7.85 10.81
CA ARG A 71 -3.14 6.41 10.52
C ARG A 71 -2.01 5.98 9.61
N MET A 72 -1.67 6.80 8.61
CA MET A 72 -0.49 6.59 7.77
C MET A 72 0.80 6.54 8.60
N ARG A 73 0.94 7.43 9.60
CA ARG A 73 2.09 7.42 10.52
C ARG A 73 2.08 6.19 11.42
N ALA A 74 0.92 5.80 11.95
CA ALA A 74 0.79 4.63 12.82
C ALA A 74 1.08 3.30 12.11
N ALA A 75 0.84 3.24 10.80
CA ALA A 75 1.14 2.08 9.95
C ALA A 75 2.60 1.99 9.51
N ALA A 76 3.44 3.00 9.79
CA ALA A 76 4.84 2.97 9.42
C ALA A 76 5.57 1.80 10.10
N VAL A 77 6.39 1.11 9.32
CA VAL A 77 7.36 0.11 9.77
C VAL A 77 8.73 0.50 9.25
N ASP A 78 9.80 -0.01 9.85
CA ASP A 78 11.16 0.39 9.52
C ASP A 78 11.46 0.21 8.02
N GLY A 79 12.09 1.22 7.44
CA GLY A 79 12.40 1.28 6.00
C GLY A 79 11.23 1.68 5.10
N VAL A 80 9.97 1.52 5.52
CA VAL A 80 8.78 1.83 4.71
C VAL A 80 8.40 3.30 4.82
N ARG A 81 8.19 3.96 3.68
CA ARG A 81 7.77 5.38 3.62
C ARG A 81 6.37 5.49 3.05
N ILE A 82 5.42 5.94 3.86
CA ILE A 82 4.02 6.14 3.47
C ILE A 82 3.76 7.63 3.26
N LYS A 83 3.41 8.04 2.05
CA LYS A 83 3.21 9.45 1.69
C LYS A 83 2.03 9.63 0.73
N GLN A 84 1.25 10.67 0.94
CA GLN A 84 0.26 11.12 -0.03
C GLN A 84 0.98 11.77 -1.23
N LYS A 85 0.61 11.41 -2.46
CA LYS A 85 1.10 12.08 -3.67
C LYS A 85 0.53 13.49 -3.74
N ARG A 86 1.40 14.47 -4.00
CA ARG A 86 1.02 15.90 -4.14
C ARG A 86 0.46 16.24 -5.52
N LYS A 87 0.92 15.53 -6.56
CA LYS A 87 0.45 15.65 -7.95
C LYS A 87 -0.50 14.48 -8.23
N ALA A 88 -1.76 14.63 -7.86
CA ALA A 88 -2.85 13.72 -8.17
C ALA A 88 -4.05 14.56 -8.68
N PRO A 89 -4.99 13.96 -9.43
CA PRO A 89 -6.26 14.61 -9.78
C PRO A 89 -6.94 15.21 -8.55
N GLN A 90 -7.68 16.32 -8.72
CA GLN A 90 -8.27 17.04 -7.57
C GLN A 90 -9.34 16.20 -6.85
N ASP A 91 -10.02 15.38 -7.62
CA ASP A 91 -11.05 14.40 -7.27
C ASP A 91 -10.47 13.08 -6.76
N GLU A 92 -9.15 12.97 -6.57
CA GLU A 92 -8.52 11.74 -6.12
C GLU A 92 -7.53 11.99 -4.97
N THR A 93 -7.47 11.05 -4.02
CA THR A 93 -6.36 10.94 -3.09
C THR A 93 -5.56 9.70 -3.41
N VAL A 94 -4.29 9.89 -3.79
CA VAL A 94 -3.35 8.79 -4.02
C VAL A 94 -2.32 8.74 -2.89
N ILE A 95 -2.13 7.58 -2.29
CA ILE A 95 -1.11 7.30 -1.29
C ILE A 95 -0.10 6.31 -1.87
N ARG A 96 1.19 6.62 -1.72
CA ARG A 96 2.31 5.76 -2.09
C ARG A 96 2.94 5.17 -0.84
N ILE A 97 3.08 3.85 -0.82
CA ILE A 97 3.85 3.09 0.17
C ILE A 97 5.14 2.66 -0.52
N ALA A 98 6.26 3.33 -0.22
CA ALA A 98 7.56 2.97 -0.77
C ALA A 98 8.25 1.93 0.13
N LEU A 99 8.70 0.84 -0.48
CA LEU A 99 9.45 -0.24 0.14
C LEU A 99 10.94 -0.02 -0.19
N PRO A 100 11.85 -0.13 0.79
CA PRO A 100 13.29 0.05 0.56
C PRO A 100 13.77 -1.01 -0.43
N GLU A 101 14.43 -0.55 -1.51
CA GLU A 101 15.08 -1.41 -2.52
C GLU A 101 14.15 -2.37 -3.28
N LYS A 102 12.84 -2.33 -3.02
CA LYS A 102 11.85 -3.26 -3.57
C LYS A 102 10.82 -2.61 -4.50
N GLY A 103 10.70 -1.28 -4.48
CA GLY A 103 9.72 -0.54 -5.27
C GLY A 103 8.65 0.13 -4.42
N TYR A 104 7.42 0.21 -4.92
CA TYR A 104 6.33 0.88 -4.24
C TYR A 104 4.95 0.34 -4.62
N ILE A 105 4.02 0.45 -3.68
CA ILE A 105 2.59 0.19 -3.87
C ILE A 105 1.87 1.54 -3.90
N THR A 106 0.83 1.65 -4.72
CA THR A 106 -0.10 2.79 -4.65
C THR A 106 -1.49 2.33 -4.27
N VAL A 107 -2.17 3.11 -3.44
CA VAL A 107 -3.59 2.99 -3.18
C VAL A 107 -4.24 4.33 -3.42
N SER A 108 -5.43 4.33 -4.01
CA SER A 108 -6.16 5.56 -4.28
C SER A 108 -7.64 5.43 -4.01
N THR A 109 -8.28 6.58 -3.85
CA THR A 109 -9.72 6.68 -3.69
C THR A 109 -10.21 8.00 -4.26
N ALA A 110 -11.44 8.02 -4.76
CA ALA A 110 -12.11 9.23 -5.18
C ALA A 110 -12.49 10.10 -3.98
N ARG A 111 -12.53 11.41 -4.18
CA ARG A 111 -13.03 12.39 -3.22
C ARG A 111 -14.46 12.77 -3.55
N PHE A 112 -15.26 12.98 -2.50
CA PHE A 112 -16.66 13.37 -2.60
C PHE A 112 -16.95 14.54 -1.66
#